data_AF-A0A959VDW2-F1
#
_entry.id   AF-A0A959VDW2-F1
#
_cell.length_a   1.000
_cell.length_b   1.000
_cell.length_c   1.000
_cell.angle_alpha   90.00
_cell.angle_beta   90.00
_cell.angle_gamma   90.00
#
_symmetry.space_group_name_H-M   'P 1'
#
loop_
_entity.id
_entity.type
_entity.pdbx_description
1 polymer ?
#
loop_
_entity_poly.entity_id
_entity_poly.type
_entity_poly.pdbx_seq_one_letter_code
_entity_poly.pdbx_strand_id
1 'polypeptide(L)'
;WRPEQAEAEFVLEDGKYIVGHEVEKMSKSKHNVVNPDDVIEEYGADCFRMFEMFLGPIEQHKPWDTKGIEGVAKFIRKFWRLFHNEQNAFELSAEVANENELKILHKTIKKVSEDIERFSFNTAVSSFMVCANELSSLQCNKRAVLEPLCLLIAPFAPFIAEELWALMGNT
;
A
#
# COMPACT_ATOMS: atom_id res chain seq x y z
N TRP A 1 10.53 25.04 -15.68
CA TRP A 1 11.10 26.40 -15.55
C TRP A 1 10.31 27.30 -16.49
N ARG A 2 9.49 28.22 -15.95
CA ARG A 2 8.54 29.02 -16.74
C ARG A 2 9.22 30.26 -17.32
N PRO A 3 9.14 30.51 -18.63
CA PRO A 3 9.72 31.69 -19.26
C PRO A 3 9.15 33.00 -18.68
N GLU A 4 7.86 33.03 -18.34
CA GLU A 4 7.21 34.19 -17.72
C GLU A 4 7.74 34.56 -16.32
N GLN A 5 8.50 33.68 -15.67
CA GLN A 5 9.11 33.93 -14.35
C GLN A 5 10.63 34.15 -14.44
N ALA A 6 11.18 34.32 -15.64
CA ALA A 6 12.62 34.49 -15.84
C ALA A 6 13.17 35.76 -15.16
N GLU A 7 12.35 36.80 -15.00
CA GLU A 7 12.71 38.07 -14.35
C GLU A 7 12.06 38.25 -12.97
N ALA A 8 11.56 37.18 -12.34
CA ALA A 8 10.92 37.29 -11.03
C ALA A 8 11.95 37.69 -9.95
N GLU A 9 11.66 38.76 -9.20
CA GLU A 9 12.42 39.15 -8.01
C GLU A 9 11.87 38.46 -6.76
N PHE A 10 12.78 37.85 -5.98
CA PHE A 10 12.43 37.16 -4.75
C PHE A 10 12.49 38.13 -3.55
N VAL A 11 11.39 38.25 -2.81
CA VAL A 11 11.36 39.01 -1.55
C VAL A 11 11.96 38.15 -0.44
N LEU A 12 13.06 38.63 0.16
CA LEU A 12 13.81 37.91 1.18
C LEU A 12 13.48 38.45 2.58
N GLU A 13 13.35 37.55 3.55
CA GLU A 13 13.36 37.88 4.99
C GLU A 13 14.73 37.49 5.57
N ASP A 14 15.46 38.45 6.13
CA ASP A 14 16.84 38.26 6.65
C ASP A 14 17.81 37.59 5.65
N GLY A 15 17.70 37.97 4.38
CA GLY A 15 18.52 37.41 3.30
C GLY A 15 18.16 35.98 2.90
N LYS A 16 17.04 35.43 3.42
CA LYS A 16 16.52 34.12 3.06
C LYS A 16 15.17 34.25 2.36
N TYR A 17 15.02 33.50 1.29
CA TYR A 17 13.71 33.32 0.68
C TYR A 17 12.94 32.25 1.46
N ILE A 18 11.91 32.66 2.19
CA ILE A 18 11.06 31.74 2.95
C ILE A 18 9.90 31.31 2.06
N VAL A 19 9.88 30.02 1.70
CA VAL A 19 8.80 29.41 0.93
C VAL A 19 7.70 28.90 1.86
N GLY A 20 6.46 29.33 1.59
CA GLY A 20 5.26 28.70 2.12
C GLY A 20 4.90 27.45 1.30
N HIS A 21 4.35 26.44 1.97
CA HIS A 21 3.65 25.33 1.30
C HIS A 21 2.23 25.28 1.86
N GLU A 22 1.25 25.13 0.98
CA GLU A 22 -0.14 25.01 1.37
C GLU A 22 -0.71 23.76 0.72
N VAL A 23 -1.41 22.94 1.50
CA VAL A 23 -2.04 21.73 0.98
C VAL A 23 -3.46 22.07 0.53
N GLU A 24 -3.61 22.28 -0.77
CA GLU A 24 -4.87 22.61 -1.40
C GLU A 24 -5.40 21.47 -2.27
N LYS A 25 -6.68 21.57 -2.68
CA LYS A 25 -7.28 20.70 -3.70
C LYS A 25 -6.37 20.64 -4.94
N MET A 26 -6.02 19.42 -5.36
CA MET A 26 -5.24 19.19 -6.59
C MET A 26 -6.06 19.62 -7.82
N SER A 27 -5.48 20.47 -8.67
CA SER A 27 -6.05 20.84 -9.96
C SER A 27 -4.99 21.28 -10.98
N LYS A 28 -5.24 21.04 -12.27
CA LYS A 28 -4.34 21.48 -13.35
C LYS A 28 -4.10 22.99 -13.32
N SER A 29 -5.11 23.78 -12.96
CA SER A 29 -5.03 25.24 -12.86
C SER A 29 -4.16 25.73 -11.69
N LYS A 30 -4.02 24.93 -10.63
CA LYS A 30 -3.18 25.24 -9.46
C LYS A 30 -1.76 24.69 -9.58
N HIS A 31 -1.47 23.95 -10.65
CA HIS A 31 -0.14 23.38 -10.92
C HIS A 31 0.42 22.52 -9.76
N ASN A 32 -0.45 21.91 -8.98
CA ASN A 32 -0.14 21.05 -7.83
C ASN A 32 -0.60 19.59 -8.04
N VAL A 33 -0.77 19.18 -9.31
CA VAL A 33 -1.18 17.81 -9.67
C VAL A 33 0.03 16.89 -9.59
N VAL A 34 -0.16 15.72 -8.96
CA VAL A 34 0.77 14.59 -9.06
C VAL A 34 0.35 13.73 -10.25
N ASN A 35 1.29 13.42 -11.14
CA ASN A 35 1.02 12.55 -12.29
C ASN A 35 0.92 11.10 -11.80
N PRO A 36 -0.22 10.41 -11.99
CA PRO A 36 -0.34 9.01 -11.58
C PRO A 36 0.64 8.09 -12.31
N ASP A 37 1.01 8.40 -13.55
CA ASP A 37 1.94 7.57 -14.33
C ASP A 37 3.31 7.50 -13.67
N ASP A 38 3.85 8.64 -13.20
CA ASP A 38 5.14 8.71 -12.50
C ASP A 38 5.11 7.87 -11.21
N VAL A 39 3.98 7.91 -10.48
CA VAL A 39 3.79 7.15 -9.24
C VAL A 39 3.70 5.65 -9.52
N ILE A 40 2.99 5.26 -10.57
CA ILE A 40 2.85 3.86 -10.99
C ILE A 40 4.19 3.32 -11.50
N GLU A 41 4.96 4.12 -12.24
CA GLU A 41 6.29 3.73 -12.72
C GLU A 41 7.26 3.50 -11.56
N GLU A 42 7.21 4.33 -10.52
CA GLU A 42 8.10 4.20 -9.36
C GLU A 42 7.67 3.11 -8.36
N TYR A 43 6.37 3.00 -8.07
CA TYR A 43 5.86 2.17 -6.97
C TYR A 43 4.99 0.97 -7.41
N GLY A 44 4.47 1.00 -8.65
CA GLY A 44 3.51 0.02 -9.16
C GLY A 44 2.05 0.37 -8.84
N ALA A 45 1.14 -0.15 -9.66
CA ALA A 45 -0.29 0.15 -9.59
C ALA A 45 -0.96 -0.30 -8.28
N ASP A 46 -0.57 -1.46 -7.74
CA ASP A 46 -1.12 -1.96 -6.47
C ASP A 46 -0.74 -1.06 -5.28
N CYS A 47 0.52 -0.60 -5.25
CA CYS A 47 0.97 0.33 -4.22
C CYS A 47 0.19 1.64 -4.30
N PHE A 48 -0.01 2.16 -5.52
CA PHE A 48 -0.78 3.38 -5.72
C PHE A 48 -2.25 3.23 -5.27
N ARG A 49 -2.94 2.16 -5.69
CA ARG A 49 -4.33 1.86 -5.28
C ARG A 49 -4.47 1.74 -3.77
N MET A 50 -3.60 0.95 -3.14
CA MET A 50 -3.64 0.74 -1.69
C MET A 50 -3.31 2.02 -0.93
N PHE A 51 -2.41 2.85 -1.44
CA PHE A 51 -2.10 4.15 -0.86
C PHE A 51 -3.30 5.09 -0.87
N GLU A 52 -4.01 5.23 -1.99
CA GLU A 52 -5.22 6.05 -2.05
C GLU A 52 -6.30 5.59 -1.04
N MET A 53 -6.48 4.28 -0.92
CA MET A 53 -7.38 3.69 0.08
C MET A 53 -6.91 3.91 1.52
N PHE A 54 -5.60 3.97 1.75
CA PHE A 54 -5.00 4.10 3.08
C PHE A 54 -4.97 5.54 3.63
N LEU A 55 -5.00 6.55 2.76
CA LEU A 55 -4.91 7.97 3.14
C LEU A 55 -5.97 8.44 4.16
N GLY A 56 -7.06 7.69 4.34
CA GLY A 56 -8.09 7.98 5.35
C GLY A 56 -9.47 7.42 4.98
N PRO A 57 -10.54 7.79 5.70
CA PRO A 57 -11.91 7.38 5.38
C PRO A 57 -12.33 7.82 3.98
N ILE A 58 -12.96 6.98 3.17
CA ILE A 58 -13.23 7.27 1.75
C ILE A 58 -14.03 8.55 1.51
N GLU A 59 -14.91 8.92 2.44
CA GLU A 59 -15.81 10.08 2.32
C GLU A 59 -15.12 11.42 2.58
N GLN A 60 -13.92 11.41 3.17
CA GLN A 60 -13.21 12.62 3.57
C GLN A 60 -12.22 13.08 2.50
N HIS A 61 -12.05 14.39 2.37
CA HIS A 61 -10.96 14.95 1.60
C HIS A 61 -9.64 14.71 2.32
N LYS A 62 -8.62 14.31 1.55
CA LYS A 62 -7.32 13.93 2.09
C LYS A 62 -6.22 14.72 1.39
N PRO A 63 -5.28 15.31 2.13
CA PRO A 63 -4.07 15.82 1.53
C PRO A 63 -3.30 14.66 0.88
N TRP A 64 -2.68 14.91 -0.27
CA TRP A 64 -1.74 13.96 -0.83
C TRP A 64 -0.44 13.99 -0.01
N ASP A 65 -0.12 12.88 0.68
CA ASP A 65 1.09 12.75 1.48
C ASP A 65 2.04 11.69 0.88
N THR A 66 3.13 12.15 0.27
CA THR A 66 4.14 11.28 -0.33
C THR A 66 4.83 10.37 0.69
N LYS A 67 4.80 10.65 1.99
CA LYS A 67 5.37 9.74 2.99
C LYS A 67 4.51 8.49 3.19
N GLY A 68 3.19 8.60 2.98
CA GLY A 68 2.27 7.49 3.13
C GLY A 68 2.50 6.40 2.07
N ILE A 69 2.90 6.77 0.86
CA ILE A 69 3.13 5.80 -0.22
C ILE A 69 4.31 4.89 0.06
N GLU A 70 5.38 5.41 0.68
CA GLU A 70 6.52 4.59 1.08
C GLU A 70 6.13 3.50 2.09
N GLY A 71 5.21 3.82 3.00
CA GLY A 71 4.69 2.87 3.99
C GLY A 71 3.98 1.70 3.30
N VAL A 72 3.12 2.01 2.32
CA VAL A 72 2.43 1.00 1.51
C VAL A 72 3.40 0.20 0.65
N ALA A 73 4.39 0.85 0.03
CA ALA A 73 5.42 0.16 -0.76
C ALA A 73 6.23 -0.83 0.09
N LYS A 74 6.61 -0.44 1.32
CA LYS A 74 7.29 -1.33 2.28
C LYS A 74 6.38 -2.50 2.68
N PHE A 75 5.08 -2.25 2.86
CA PHE A 75 4.11 -3.31 3.12
C PHE A 75 4.01 -4.30 1.94
N ILE A 76 3.85 -3.83 0.70
CA ILE A 76 3.77 -4.69 -0.49
C ILE A 76 5.02 -5.60 -0.60
N ARG A 77 6.22 -5.04 -0.41
CA ARG A 77 7.47 -5.84 -0.39
C ARG A 77 7.49 -6.88 0.74
N LYS A 78 6.96 -6.53 1.92
CA LYS A 78 6.86 -7.47 3.05
C LYS A 78 5.84 -8.57 2.77
N PHE A 79 4.69 -8.21 2.19
CA PHE A 79 3.65 -9.15 1.79
C PHE A 79 4.20 -10.16 0.77
N TRP A 80 4.88 -9.68 -0.27
CA TRP A 80 5.58 -10.53 -1.25
C TRP A 80 6.54 -11.54 -0.59
N ARG A 81 7.31 -11.08 0.39
CA ARG A 81 8.29 -11.90 1.11
C ARG A 81 7.66 -12.96 2.03
N LEU A 82 6.37 -12.92 2.32
CA LEU A 82 5.72 -14.05 3.01
C LEU A 82 5.69 -15.31 2.12
N PHE A 83 5.69 -15.13 0.80
CA PHE A 83 5.61 -16.21 -0.18
C PHE A 83 6.97 -16.60 -0.77
N HIS A 84 8.05 -15.93 -0.35
CA HIS A 84 9.38 -16.09 -0.93
C HIS A 84 10.44 -16.24 0.15
N ASN A 85 11.45 -17.07 -0.10
CA ASN A 85 12.58 -17.26 0.81
C ASN A 85 13.61 -16.10 0.71
N GLU A 86 14.72 -16.22 1.44
CA GLU A 86 15.77 -15.19 1.49
C GLU A 86 16.44 -14.93 0.13
N GLN A 87 16.44 -15.92 -0.77
CA GLN A 87 16.94 -15.82 -2.14
C GLN A 87 15.88 -15.27 -3.10
N ASN A 88 14.73 -14.82 -2.58
CA ASN A 88 13.57 -14.37 -3.35
C ASN A 88 13.03 -15.44 -4.31
N ALA A 89 13.17 -16.72 -3.95
CA ALA A 89 12.53 -17.82 -4.66
C ALA A 89 11.18 -18.14 -4.00
N PHE A 90 10.15 -18.37 -4.81
CA PHE A 90 8.82 -18.71 -4.34
C PHE A 90 8.85 -20.02 -3.55
N GLU A 91 8.34 -19.99 -2.32
CA GLU A 91 8.41 -21.13 -1.41
C GLU A 91 7.23 -21.11 -0.44
N LEU A 92 6.37 -22.12 -0.53
CA LEU A 92 5.29 -22.37 0.43
C LEU A 92 5.39 -23.77 1.00
N SER A 93 5.25 -23.86 2.32
CA SER A 93 5.20 -25.12 3.06
C SER A 93 3.80 -25.73 2.98
N ALA A 94 3.74 -27.05 2.76
CA ALA A 94 2.52 -27.86 2.86
C ALA A 94 2.24 -28.34 4.30
N GLU A 95 3.03 -27.89 5.28
CA GLU A 95 2.81 -28.21 6.69
C GLU A 95 1.48 -27.66 7.21
N VAL A 96 1.00 -28.27 8.29
CA VAL A 96 -0.23 -27.84 8.97
C VAL A 96 0.02 -26.51 9.68
N ALA A 97 -0.86 -25.54 9.42
CA ALA A 97 -0.84 -24.25 10.09
C ALA A 97 -1.12 -24.40 11.59
N ASN A 98 -0.39 -23.67 12.42
CA ASN A 98 -0.61 -23.68 13.86
C ASN A 98 -1.77 -22.75 14.26
N GLU A 99 -2.27 -22.92 15.48
CA GLU A 99 -3.43 -22.17 15.99
C GLU A 99 -3.20 -20.66 15.97
N ASN A 100 -1.98 -20.19 16.24
CA ASN A 100 -1.67 -18.75 16.25
C ASN A 100 -1.71 -18.17 14.83
N GLU A 101 -1.14 -18.86 13.84
CA GLU A 101 -1.18 -18.45 12.43
C GLU A 101 -2.64 -18.37 11.92
N LEU A 102 -3.44 -19.41 12.19
CA LEU A 102 -4.86 -19.45 11.81
C LEU A 102 -5.68 -18.36 12.51
N LYS A 103 -5.38 -18.08 13.79
CA LYS A 103 -6.06 -17.02 14.55
C LYS A 103 -5.77 -15.65 13.98
N ILE A 104 -4.53 -15.37 13.54
CA ILE A 104 -4.17 -14.13 12.86
C ILE A 104 -4.97 -14.02 11.56
N LEU A 105 -4.93 -15.06 10.71
CA LEU A 105 -5.65 -15.08 9.45
C LEU A 105 -7.16 -14.84 9.64
N HIS A 106 -7.82 -15.60 10.50
CA HIS A 106 -9.28 -15.51 10.68
C HIS A 106 -9.71 -14.15 11.26
N LYS A 107 -8.90 -13.55 12.14
CA LYS A 107 -9.12 -12.17 12.60
C LYS A 107 -9.03 -11.18 11.44
N THR A 108 -8.02 -11.33 10.58
CA THR A 108 -7.84 -10.47 9.41
C THR A 108 -8.99 -10.63 8.42
N ILE A 109 -9.39 -11.87 8.08
CA ILE A 109 -10.55 -12.14 7.21
C ILE A 109 -11.79 -11.45 7.76
N LYS A 110 -12.14 -11.71 9.03
CA LYS A 110 -13.33 -11.10 9.64
C LYS A 110 -13.28 -9.57 9.55
N LYS A 111 -12.17 -8.98 9.96
CA LYS A 111 -12.03 -7.52 10.00
C LYS A 111 -12.10 -6.90 8.60
N VAL A 112 -11.37 -7.45 7.64
CA VAL A 112 -11.35 -6.93 6.27
C VAL A 112 -12.72 -7.06 5.61
N SER A 113 -13.40 -8.19 5.78
CA SER A 113 -14.77 -8.37 5.26
C SER A 113 -15.74 -7.35 5.86
N GLU A 114 -15.71 -7.13 7.18
CA GLU A 114 -16.55 -6.12 7.83
C GLU A 114 -16.20 -4.68 7.40
N ASP A 115 -14.90 -4.39 7.22
CA ASP A 115 -14.42 -3.08 6.79
C ASP A 115 -14.82 -2.78 5.33
N ILE A 116 -14.81 -3.77 4.43
CA ILE A 116 -15.27 -3.62 3.05
C ILE A 116 -16.75 -3.24 3.00
N GLU A 117 -17.61 -3.95 3.74
CA GLU A 117 -19.05 -3.66 3.81
C GLU A 117 -19.36 -2.24 4.33
N ARG A 118 -18.47 -1.70 5.18
CA ARG A 118 -18.59 -0.36 5.76
C ARG A 118 -17.80 0.71 4.99
N PHE A 119 -17.16 0.35 3.87
CA PHE A 119 -16.27 1.23 3.10
C PHE A 119 -15.10 1.82 3.91
N SER A 120 -14.66 1.13 4.97
CA SER A 120 -13.53 1.51 5.83
C SER A 120 -12.20 0.99 5.29
N PHE A 121 -11.86 1.34 4.04
CA PHE A 121 -10.70 0.75 3.35
C PHE A 121 -9.35 1.06 4.00
N ASN A 122 -9.20 2.23 4.62
CA ASN A 122 -7.97 2.60 5.32
C ASN A 122 -7.69 1.66 6.50
N THR A 123 -8.72 1.25 7.24
CA THR A 123 -8.56 0.28 8.34
C THR A 123 -8.38 -1.15 7.82
N ALA A 124 -8.95 -1.49 6.66
CA ALA A 124 -8.68 -2.76 6.00
C ALA A 124 -7.20 -2.89 5.61
N VAL A 125 -6.64 -1.87 4.94
CA VAL A 125 -5.20 -1.81 4.61
C VAL A 125 -4.33 -1.90 5.87
N SER A 126 -4.70 -1.18 6.93
CA SER A 126 -4.00 -1.26 8.22
C SER A 126 -4.01 -2.69 8.78
N SER A 127 -5.11 -3.42 8.62
CA SER A 127 -5.26 -4.80 9.09
C SER A 127 -4.35 -5.77 8.33
N PHE A 128 -4.17 -5.57 7.02
CA PHE A 128 -3.19 -6.32 6.25
C PHE A 128 -1.76 -6.04 6.71
N MET A 129 -1.42 -4.79 6.98
CA MET A 129 -0.08 -4.43 7.48
C MET A 129 0.24 -5.11 8.81
N VAL A 130 -0.71 -5.12 9.74
CA VAL A 130 -0.58 -5.84 11.02
C VAL A 130 -0.45 -7.34 10.78
N CYS A 131 -1.35 -7.93 9.99
CA CYS A 131 -1.33 -9.35 9.64
C CYS A 131 0.03 -9.79 9.09
N ALA A 132 0.56 -9.06 8.10
CA ALA A 132 1.84 -9.37 7.48
C ALA A 132 3.01 -9.28 8.47
N ASN A 133 2.99 -8.31 9.40
CA ASN A 133 3.99 -8.19 10.45
C ASN A 133 3.94 -9.36 11.44
N GLU A 134 2.75 -9.76 11.88
CA GLU A 134 2.55 -10.88 12.81
C GLU A 134 2.97 -12.20 12.17
N LEU A 135 2.53 -12.48 10.94
CA LEU A 135 2.92 -13.69 10.19
C LEU A 135 4.43 -13.73 9.89
N SER A 136 5.04 -12.58 9.55
CA SER A 136 6.49 -12.50 9.37
C SER A 136 7.25 -12.85 10.65
N SER A 137 6.75 -12.38 11.81
CA SER A 137 7.36 -12.64 13.11
C SER A 137 7.27 -14.11 13.52
N LEU A 138 6.23 -14.82 13.04
CA LEU A 138 6.08 -16.26 13.20
C LEU A 138 6.82 -17.08 12.13
N GLN A 139 7.50 -16.43 11.17
CA GLN A 139 8.12 -17.08 10.01
C GLN A 139 7.11 -18.00 9.29
N CYS A 140 5.87 -17.54 9.14
CA CYS A 140 4.81 -18.29 8.49
C CYS A 140 5.01 -18.29 6.97
N ASN A 141 5.13 -19.48 6.39
CA ASN A 141 5.16 -19.73 4.94
C ASN A 141 4.15 -20.83 4.54
N LYS A 142 3.14 -21.10 5.38
CA LYS A 142 2.24 -22.26 5.20
C LYS A 142 1.17 -21.91 4.16
N ARG A 143 1.00 -22.77 3.16
CA ARG A 143 0.00 -22.58 2.09
C ARG A 143 -1.40 -22.38 2.65
N ALA A 144 -1.78 -23.17 3.66
CA ALA A 144 -3.09 -23.09 4.32
C ALA A 144 -3.41 -21.70 4.92
N VAL A 145 -2.40 -20.85 5.15
CA VAL A 145 -2.55 -19.50 5.69
C VAL A 145 -2.45 -18.45 4.58
N LEU A 146 -1.42 -18.58 3.74
CA LEU A 146 -1.05 -17.56 2.77
C LEU A 146 -1.94 -17.57 1.51
N GLU A 147 -2.47 -18.73 1.12
CA GLU A 147 -3.40 -18.83 -0.02
C GLU A 147 -4.73 -18.08 0.24
N PRO A 148 -5.43 -18.27 1.39
CA PRO A 148 -6.60 -17.46 1.72
C PRO A 148 -6.27 -15.97 1.87
N LEU A 149 -5.09 -15.63 2.41
CA LEU A 149 -4.65 -14.25 2.55
C LEU A 149 -4.43 -13.58 1.18
N CYS A 150 -3.91 -14.32 0.19
CA CYS A 150 -3.75 -13.89 -1.19
C CYS A 150 -5.10 -13.54 -1.83
N LEU A 151 -6.12 -14.39 -1.63
CA LEU A 151 -7.48 -14.10 -2.10
C LEU A 151 -8.07 -12.87 -1.43
N LEU A 152 -7.83 -12.70 -0.13
CA LEU A 152 -8.37 -11.59 0.64
C LEU A 152 -7.83 -10.23 0.19
N ILE A 153 -6.56 -10.16 -0.22
CA ILE A 153 -5.92 -8.89 -0.65
C ILE A 153 -6.26 -8.51 -2.11
N ALA A 154 -6.71 -9.46 -2.94
CA ALA A 154 -6.94 -9.26 -4.37
C ALA A 154 -7.80 -8.01 -4.74
N PRO A 155 -8.86 -7.63 -3.99
CA PRO A 155 -9.61 -6.40 -4.29
C PRO A 155 -8.78 -5.11 -4.15
N PHE A 156 -7.74 -5.14 -3.31
CA PHE A 156 -6.88 -4.00 -2.99
C PHE A 156 -5.64 -3.97 -3.90
N ALA A 157 -4.98 -5.13 -4.04
CA ALA A 157 -3.74 -5.30 -4.79
C ALA A 157 -3.87 -6.49 -5.77
N PRO A 158 -4.63 -6.33 -6.88
CA PRO A 158 -4.91 -7.43 -7.78
C PRO A 158 -3.67 -7.97 -8.51
N PHE A 159 -2.71 -7.14 -8.90
CA PHE A 159 -1.60 -7.60 -9.74
C PHE A 159 -0.66 -8.54 -8.99
N ILE A 160 -0.29 -8.20 -7.76
CA ILE A 160 0.50 -9.07 -6.87
C ILE A 160 -0.29 -10.32 -6.47
N ALA A 161 -1.60 -10.19 -6.24
CA ALA A 161 -2.44 -11.33 -5.88
C ALA A 161 -2.51 -12.36 -7.02
N GLU A 162 -2.72 -11.92 -8.26
CA GLU A 162 -2.74 -12.80 -9.44
C GLU A 162 -1.38 -13.46 -9.70
N GLU A 163 -0.28 -12.72 -9.57
CA GLU A 163 1.07 -13.29 -9.73
C GLU A 163 1.33 -14.39 -8.68
N LEU A 164 1.01 -14.13 -7.42
CA LEU A 164 1.13 -15.12 -6.35
C LEU A 164 0.18 -16.30 -6.54
N TRP A 165 -1.04 -16.05 -7.04
CA TRP A 165 -2.02 -17.10 -7.35
C TRP A 165 -1.51 -18.05 -8.44
N ALA A 166 -0.94 -17.49 -9.51
CA ALA A 166 -0.31 -18.26 -10.57
C ALA A 166 0.92 -19.04 -10.07
N LEU A 167 1.78 -18.43 -9.24
CA LEU A 167 2.93 -19.10 -8.62
C LEU A 167 2.51 -20.27 -7.72
N MET A 168 1.35 -20.19 -7.06
CA MET A 168 0.75 -21.29 -6.31
C MET A 168 0.23 -22.43 -7.21
N GLY A 169 0.28 -22.28 -8.53
CA GLY A 169 -0.19 -23.26 -9.51
C GLY A 169 -1.71 -23.23 -9.75
N ASN A 170 -2.37 -22.15 -9.34
CA ASN A 170 -3.80 -21.97 -9.56
C ASN A 170 -4.05 -21.26 -10.92
N THR A 171 -5.28 -21.34 -11.43
CA THR A 171 -5.73 -20.75 -12.71
C THR A 171 -7.02 -19.98 -12.56
#